data_AF-A0A4Y9FEP4-F1
#
_entry.id   AF-A0A4Y9FEP4-F1
#
_cell.length_a   1.000
_cell.length_b   1.000
_cell.length_c   1.000
_cell.angle_alpha   90.00
_cell.angle_beta   90.00
_cell.angle_gamma   90.00
#
_symmetry.space_group_name_H-M   'P 1'
#
loop_
_entity.id
_entity.type
_entity.pdbx_description
1 polymer ?
#
loop_
_entity_poly.entity_id
_entity_poly.type
_entity_poly.pdbx_seq_one_letter_code
_entity_poly.pdbx_strand_id
1 'polypeptide(L)'
;MERSVGPSASWKIALAYAAFSLAWILASDRLFLLLFPVAEELTRWQTGKGLVFVLLSSTLVYLLAQRWEASQRQASQALAASERRFRALVENSRELIFVLDNAGRIVYASPNVGQVLGYDPLGYTQAPIFALDFLHPEDRIYAEAVLEDLRRHPEAVREYSFRLLDAWGQVRQVRVWGRNLLGDPAMEGIVLNVRDESELEEERARLQGLLEALPGRVFQARVPEGADPAWLPLLYASPQGERLLGYAPQELAQDPEAFYSKVHPEDRGKAQEE
;
A
#
# COMPACT_ATOMS: atom_id res chain seq x y z
N MET A 1 14.32 12.02 -19.77
CA MET A 1 15.34 12.32 -18.73
C MET A 1 16.27 11.12 -18.63
N GLU A 2 17.55 11.33 -18.95
CA GLU A 2 18.60 10.31 -18.88
C GLU A 2 18.77 9.86 -17.42
N ARG A 3 18.59 8.56 -17.16
CA ARG A 3 18.97 7.97 -15.88
C ARG A 3 20.46 8.21 -15.69
N SER A 4 20.83 9.03 -14.69
CA SER A 4 22.21 9.15 -14.25
C SER A 4 22.66 7.78 -13.75
N VAL A 5 23.25 6.99 -14.65
CA VAL A 5 23.95 5.76 -14.32
C VAL A 5 25.11 6.22 -13.43
N GLY A 6 24.94 6.07 -12.11
CA GLY A 6 26.00 6.28 -11.14
C GLY A 6 27.27 5.57 -11.64
N PRO A 7 28.46 6.17 -11.44
CA PRO A 7 29.63 5.87 -12.24
C PRO A 7 29.86 4.37 -12.33
N SER A 8 29.66 3.82 -13.53
CA SER A 8 29.54 2.39 -13.81
C SER A 8 30.70 1.63 -13.19
N ALA A 9 30.42 0.56 -12.43
CA ALA A 9 31.43 -0.20 -11.69
C ALA A 9 32.64 -0.69 -12.53
N SER A 10 32.53 -0.63 -13.85
CA SER A 10 33.61 -0.72 -14.84
C SER A 10 34.89 0.04 -14.43
N TRP A 11 34.77 1.27 -13.93
CA TRP A 11 35.97 2.05 -13.53
C TRP A 11 36.61 1.50 -12.24
N LYS A 12 35.83 0.91 -11.33
CA LYS A 12 36.34 0.27 -10.10
C LYS A 12 37.10 -1.01 -10.43
N ILE A 13 36.61 -1.78 -11.40
CA ILE A 13 37.28 -2.98 -11.92
C ILE A 13 38.60 -2.58 -12.60
N ALA A 14 38.58 -1.53 -13.43
CA ALA A 14 39.77 -0.99 -14.08
C ALA A 14 40.80 -0.50 -13.05
N LEU A 15 40.36 0.20 -12.00
CA LEU A 15 41.23 0.70 -10.94
C LEU A 15 41.83 -0.44 -10.09
N ALA A 16 41.04 -1.47 -9.76
CA ALA A 16 41.54 -2.66 -9.08
C ALA A 16 42.59 -3.42 -9.91
N TYR A 17 42.34 -3.55 -11.23
CA TYR A 17 43.29 -4.15 -12.17
C TYR A 17 44.57 -3.32 -12.30
N ALA A 18 44.46 -2.00 -12.40
CA ALA A 18 45.60 -1.09 -12.48
C ALA A 18 46.46 -1.16 -11.21
N ALA A 19 45.84 -1.15 -10.03
CA ALA A 19 46.53 -1.29 -8.75
C ALA A 19 47.24 -2.65 -8.63
N PHE A 20 46.58 -3.74 -9.03
CA PHE A 20 47.20 -5.07 -9.08
C PHE A 20 48.41 -5.11 -10.02
N SER A 21 48.25 -4.55 -11.22
CA SER A 21 49.31 -4.53 -12.24
C SER A 21 50.52 -3.71 -11.79
N LEU A 22 50.28 -2.55 -11.16
CA LEU A 22 51.34 -1.71 -10.60
C LEU A 22 52.07 -2.43 -9.44
N ALA A 23 51.32 -3.03 -8.52
CA ALA A 23 51.88 -3.80 -7.42
C ALA A 23 52.71 -4.99 -7.92
N TRP A 24 52.24 -5.69 -8.95
CA TRP A 24 52.95 -6.79 -9.59
C TRP A 24 54.28 -6.34 -10.20
N ILE A 25 54.29 -5.24 -10.95
CA ILE A 25 55.52 -4.69 -11.54
C ILE A 25 56.56 -4.42 -10.43
N LEU A 26 56.18 -3.64 -9.42
CA LEU A 26 57.09 -3.25 -8.33
C LEU A 26 57.60 -4.43 -7.50
N ALA A 27 56.70 -5.36 -7.14
CA ALA A 27 57.05 -6.51 -6.31
C ALA A 27 57.86 -7.55 -7.08
N SER A 28 57.49 -7.82 -8.33
CA SER A 28 58.16 -8.81 -9.15
C SER A 28 59.55 -8.34 -9.57
N ASP A 29 59.75 -7.05 -9.88
CA ASP A 29 61.08 -6.51 -10.16
C ASP A 29 62.01 -6.62 -8.94
N ARG A 30 61.52 -6.25 -7.74
CA ARG A 30 62.30 -6.38 -6.49
C ARG A 30 62.63 -7.84 -6.15
N LEU A 31 61.68 -8.75 -6.30
CA LEU A 31 61.90 -10.18 -6.02
C LEU A 31 62.95 -10.79 -6.96
N PHE A 32 62.91 -10.43 -8.24
CA PHE A 32 63.88 -10.89 -9.22
C PHE A 32 65.30 -10.40 -8.93
N LEU A 33 65.44 -9.13 -8.52
CA LEU A 33 66.75 -8.57 -8.14
C LEU A 33 67.34 -9.25 -6.88
N LEU A 34 66.49 -9.75 -5.98
CA LEU A 34 66.93 -10.48 -4.78
C LEU A 34 67.33 -11.94 -5.09
N LEU A 35 66.63 -12.60 -5.99
CA LEU A 35 66.84 -14.02 -6.30
C LEU A 35 67.95 -14.25 -7.35
N PHE A 36 68.11 -13.33 -8.31
CA PHE A 36 69.03 -13.50 -9.45
C PHE A 36 69.85 -12.21 -9.69
N PRO A 37 70.97 -12.02 -8.99
CA PRO A 37 71.82 -10.84 -9.14
C PRO A 37 72.66 -10.84 -10.43
N VAL A 38 72.68 -11.93 -11.21
CA VAL A 38 73.50 -12.07 -12.43
C VAL A 38 72.65 -11.86 -13.69
N ALA A 39 73.08 -10.93 -14.56
CA ALA A 39 72.32 -10.46 -15.72
C ALA A 39 72.02 -11.54 -16.78
N GLU A 40 72.84 -12.58 -16.89
CA GLU A 40 72.73 -13.64 -17.90
C GLU A 40 71.54 -14.61 -17.65
N GLU A 41 71.06 -14.70 -16.41
CA GLU A 41 69.90 -15.52 -16.04
C GLU A 41 68.57 -14.75 -16.16
N LEU A 42 68.63 -13.42 -16.23
CA LEU A 42 67.48 -12.51 -16.19
C LEU A 42 66.56 -12.67 -17.41
N THR A 43 67.14 -12.90 -18.60
CA THR A 43 66.40 -13.07 -19.86
C THR A 43 65.67 -14.40 -19.95
N ARG A 44 66.16 -15.47 -19.30
CA ARG A 44 65.48 -16.78 -19.31
C ARG A 44 64.17 -16.77 -18.52
N TRP A 45 64.11 -15.96 -17.46
CA TRP A 45 62.97 -15.93 -16.55
C TRP A 45 61.95 -14.81 -16.81
N GLN A 46 62.27 -13.85 -17.69
CA GLN A 46 61.33 -12.80 -18.11
C GLN A 46 60.04 -13.36 -18.73
N THR A 47 60.13 -14.39 -19.57
CA THR A 47 58.96 -15.05 -20.17
C THR A 47 58.09 -15.75 -19.11
N GLY A 48 58.73 -16.42 -18.15
CA GLY A 48 58.02 -17.07 -17.03
C GLY A 48 57.25 -16.08 -16.16
N LYS A 49 57.86 -14.93 -15.84
CA LYS A 49 57.21 -13.83 -15.13
C LYS A 49 56.00 -13.27 -15.89
N GLY A 50 56.12 -13.09 -17.21
CA GLY A 50 55.01 -12.66 -18.07
C GLY A 50 53.85 -13.65 -18.06
N LEU A 51 54.14 -14.96 -18.13
CA LEU A 51 53.12 -16.01 -18.06
C LEU A 51 52.39 -16.01 -16.70
N VAL A 52 53.12 -15.87 -15.59
CA VAL A 52 52.50 -15.79 -14.26
C VAL A 52 51.63 -14.52 -14.14
N PHE A 53 52.08 -13.39 -14.69
CA PHE A 53 51.26 -12.18 -14.73
C PHE A 53 49.97 -12.38 -15.52
N VAL A 54 50.03 -12.96 -16.72
CA VAL A 54 48.84 -13.24 -17.54
C VAL A 54 47.87 -14.16 -16.82
N LEU A 55 48.36 -15.20 -16.16
CA LEU A 55 47.51 -16.12 -15.38
C LEU A 55 46.84 -15.43 -14.19
N LEU A 56 47.60 -14.67 -13.39
CA LEU A 56 47.05 -13.99 -12.22
C LEU A 56 46.09 -12.86 -12.62
N SER A 57 46.43 -12.09 -13.64
CA SER A 57 45.62 -11.00 -14.15
C SER A 57 44.32 -11.50 -14.80
N SER A 58 44.38 -12.58 -15.59
CA SER A 58 43.19 -13.24 -16.15
C SER A 58 42.30 -13.81 -15.04
N THR A 59 42.89 -14.47 -14.04
CA THR A 59 42.15 -15.01 -12.89
C THR A 59 41.48 -13.89 -12.08
N LEU A 60 42.17 -12.79 -11.82
CA LEU A 60 41.62 -11.63 -11.13
C LEU A 60 40.43 -11.03 -11.89
N VAL A 61 40.59 -10.78 -13.19
CA VAL A 61 39.52 -10.23 -14.04
C VAL A 61 38.32 -11.18 -14.07
N TYR A 62 38.55 -12.49 -14.19
CA TYR A 62 37.49 -13.49 -14.15
C TYR A 62 36.72 -13.46 -12.83
N LEU A 63 37.40 -13.43 -11.68
CA LEU A 63 36.74 -13.36 -10.37
C LEU A 63 35.96 -12.05 -10.18
N LEU A 64 36.49 -10.92 -10.65
CA LEU A 64 35.79 -9.64 -10.59
C LEU A 64 34.54 -9.63 -11.48
N ALA A 65 34.64 -10.19 -12.69
CA ALA A 65 33.51 -10.34 -13.60
C ALA A 65 32.41 -11.23 -13.01
N GLN A 66 32.78 -12.39 -12.46
CA GLN A 66 31.84 -13.29 -11.78
C GLN A 66 31.14 -12.61 -10.60
N ARG A 67 31.89 -11.88 -9.76
CA ARG A 67 31.32 -11.17 -8.61
C ARG A 67 30.36 -10.07 -9.03
N TRP A 68 30.67 -9.33 -10.11
CA TRP A 68 29.79 -8.33 -10.68
C TRP A 68 28.48 -8.95 -11.18
N GLU A 69 28.58 -10.05 -11.93
CA GLU A 69 27.43 -10.74 -12.47
C GLU A 69 26.52 -11.29 -11.36
N ALA A 70 27.11 -11.90 -10.34
CA ALA A 70 26.38 -12.37 -9.16
C ALA A 70 25.64 -11.22 -8.45
N SER A 71 26.29 -10.07 -8.26
CA SER A 71 25.68 -8.90 -7.64
C SER A 71 24.51 -8.35 -8.46
N GLN A 72 24.62 -8.32 -9.78
CA GLN A 72 23.54 -7.87 -10.67
C GLN A 72 22.36 -8.84 -10.64
N ARG A 73 22.62 -10.15 -10.69
CA ARG A 73 21.57 -11.17 -10.58
C ARG A 73 20.84 -11.07 -9.25
N GLN A 74 21.57 -10.90 -8.14
CA GLN A 74 20.95 -10.76 -6.82
C GLN A 74 20.09 -9.49 -6.71
N ALA A 75 20.55 -8.35 -7.24
CA ALA A 75 19.77 -7.12 -7.27
C ALA A 75 18.49 -7.26 -8.11
N SER A 76 18.60 -7.88 -9.29
CA SER A 76 17.45 -8.16 -10.17
C SER A 76 16.45 -9.11 -9.52
N GLN A 77 16.93 -10.18 -8.87
CA GLN A 77 16.08 -11.13 -8.15
C GLN A 77 15.40 -10.48 -6.94
N ALA A 78 16.12 -9.64 -6.19
CA ALA A 78 15.56 -8.91 -5.06
C ALA A 78 14.47 -7.93 -5.50
N LEU A 79 14.69 -7.22 -6.61
CA LEU A 79 13.69 -6.34 -7.22
C LEU A 79 12.45 -7.14 -7.65
N ALA A 80 12.63 -8.21 -8.44
CA ALA A 80 11.53 -9.06 -8.89
C ALA A 80 10.78 -9.75 -7.72
N ALA A 81 11.47 -10.07 -6.62
CA ALA A 81 10.84 -10.59 -5.41
C ALA A 81 10.08 -9.50 -4.63
N SER A 82 10.58 -8.25 -4.64
CA SER A 82 9.88 -7.10 -4.06
C SER A 82 8.61 -6.78 -4.85
N GLU A 83 8.70 -6.71 -6.18
CA GLU A 83 7.56 -6.47 -7.07
C GLU A 83 6.49 -7.56 -6.94
N ARG A 84 6.89 -8.85 -6.91
CA ARG A 84 5.95 -9.95 -6.69
C ARG A 84 5.27 -9.88 -5.32
N ARG A 85 6.01 -9.52 -4.27
CA ARG A 85 5.43 -9.34 -2.93
C ARG A 85 4.45 -8.16 -2.90
N PHE A 86 4.83 -7.02 -3.46
CA PHE A 86 3.95 -5.87 -3.58
C PHE A 86 2.68 -6.20 -4.36
N ARG A 87 2.82 -6.85 -5.53
CA ARG A 87 1.70 -7.31 -6.33
C ARG A 87 0.76 -8.23 -5.55
N ALA A 88 1.30 -9.23 -4.85
CA ALA A 88 0.50 -10.15 -4.05
C ALA A 88 -0.23 -9.44 -2.89
N LEU A 89 0.39 -8.45 -2.24
CA LEU A 89 -0.26 -7.66 -1.19
C LEU A 89 -1.43 -6.85 -1.72
N VAL A 90 -1.26 -6.21 -2.89
CA VAL A 90 -2.32 -5.42 -3.52
C VAL A 90 -3.43 -6.31 -4.06
N GLU A 91 -3.10 -7.45 -4.68
CA GLU A 91 -4.08 -8.40 -5.22
C GLU A 91 -5.02 -8.98 -4.15
N ASN A 92 -4.53 -9.19 -2.93
CA ASN A 92 -5.34 -9.71 -1.82
C ASN A 92 -5.99 -8.59 -0.98
N SER A 93 -5.73 -7.32 -1.28
CA SER A 93 -6.39 -6.20 -0.62
C SER A 93 -7.80 -5.99 -1.18
N ARG A 94 -8.72 -5.49 -0.36
CA ARG A 94 -10.03 -4.98 -0.83
C ARG A 94 -9.94 -3.54 -1.35
N GLU A 95 -8.79 -2.89 -1.18
CA GLU A 95 -8.54 -1.55 -1.70
C GLU A 95 -8.01 -1.61 -3.12
N LEU A 96 -8.60 -0.80 -3.99
CA LEU A 96 -8.21 -0.61 -5.36
C LEU A 96 -7.27 0.59 -5.45
N ILE A 97 -6.26 0.50 -6.30
CA ILE A 97 -5.30 1.58 -6.52
C ILE A 97 -5.37 1.99 -7.98
N PHE A 98 -5.66 3.26 -8.23
CA PHE A 98 -5.58 3.88 -9.55
C PHE A 98 -4.49 4.93 -9.56
N VAL A 99 -3.75 5.04 -10.66
CA VAL A 99 -2.87 6.18 -10.92
C VAL A 99 -3.40 6.91 -12.12
N LEU A 100 -3.61 8.21 -11.96
CA LEU A 100 -4.07 9.11 -13.01
C LEU A 100 -2.93 9.98 -13.52
N ASP A 101 -2.90 10.24 -14.82
CA ASP A 101 -2.04 11.28 -15.37
C ASP A 101 -2.58 12.70 -15.11
N ASN A 102 -1.85 13.72 -15.55
CA ASN A 102 -2.28 15.12 -15.42
C ASN A 102 -3.55 15.45 -16.22
N ALA A 103 -4.02 14.58 -17.12
CA ALA A 103 -5.30 14.74 -17.82
C ALA A 103 -6.46 14.01 -17.12
N GLY A 104 -6.19 13.19 -16.10
CA GLY A 104 -7.20 12.37 -15.41
C GLY A 104 -7.43 11.00 -16.05
N ARG A 105 -6.53 10.58 -16.95
CA ARG A 105 -6.54 9.25 -17.57
C ARG A 105 -5.92 8.23 -16.64
N ILE A 106 -6.53 7.05 -16.56
CA ILE A 106 -6.00 5.93 -15.78
C ILE A 106 -4.77 5.38 -16.51
N VAL A 107 -3.59 5.55 -15.91
CA VAL A 107 -2.30 5.01 -16.42
C VAL A 107 -1.89 3.73 -15.70
N TYR A 108 -2.44 3.49 -14.52
CA TYR A 108 -2.29 2.25 -13.77
C TYR A 108 -3.58 1.95 -13.01
N ALA A 109 -3.91 0.66 -12.92
CA ALA A 109 -4.97 0.13 -12.09
C ALA A 109 -4.43 -1.12 -11.38
N SER A 110 -4.79 -1.30 -10.11
CA SER A 110 -4.41 -2.50 -9.36
C SER A 110 -5.05 -3.76 -9.95
N PRO A 111 -4.39 -4.93 -9.86
CA PRO A 111 -4.89 -6.14 -10.54
C PRO A 111 -6.21 -6.69 -9.95
N ASN A 112 -6.53 -6.35 -8.70
CA ASN A 112 -7.79 -6.70 -8.04
C ASN A 112 -9.00 -5.89 -8.55
N VAL A 113 -8.81 -4.85 -9.38
CA VAL A 113 -9.92 -4.08 -9.96
C VAL A 113 -10.89 -4.97 -10.73
N GLY A 114 -10.38 -5.93 -11.51
CA GLY A 114 -11.23 -6.89 -12.22
C GLY A 114 -12.08 -7.77 -11.30
N GLN A 115 -11.57 -8.09 -10.11
CA GLN A 115 -12.30 -8.90 -9.14
C GLN A 115 -13.39 -8.10 -8.42
N VAL A 116 -13.11 -6.84 -8.08
CA VAL A 116 -14.03 -5.99 -7.30
C VAL A 116 -15.06 -5.29 -8.19
N LEU A 117 -14.63 -4.77 -9.34
CA LEU A 117 -15.45 -3.93 -10.21
C LEU A 117 -15.89 -4.64 -11.51
N GLY A 118 -15.39 -5.85 -11.77
CA GLY A 118 -15.78 -6.65 -12.93
C GLY A 118 -15.19 -6.18 -14.27
N TYR A 119 -14.48 -5.06 -14.30
CA TYR A 119 -13.75 -4.56 -15.47
C TYR A 119 -12.25 -4.60 -15.27
N ASP A 120 -11.53 -4.80 -16.37
CA ASP A 120 -10.10 -4.57 -16.49
C ASP A 120 -9.93 -3.20 -17.18
N PRO A 121 -9.72 -2.11 -16.42
CA PRO A 121 -9.64 -0.76 -16.96
C PRO A 121 -8.51 -0.59 -17.98
N LEU A 122 -7.56 -1.52 -18.07
CA LEU A 122 -6.43 -1.42 -18.99
C LEU A 122 -6.44 -2.54 -20.05
N GLY A 123 -7.17 -3.63 -19.82
CA GLY A 123 -7.25 -4.78 -20.72
C GLY A 123 -8.29 -4.66 -21.84
N TYR A 124 -9.33 -3.85 -21.69
CA TYR A 124 -10.48 -3.87 -22.62
C TYR A 124 -10.43 -2.85 -23.77
N THR A 125 -9.60 -1.80 -23.70
CA THR A 125 -9.69 -0.70 -24.67
C THR A 125 -8.34 -0.10 -25.03
N GLN A 126 -8.05 0.07 -26.33
CA GLN A 126 -6.88 0.83 -26.80
C GLN A 126 -7.07 2.36 -26.70
N ALA A 127 -8.24 2.81 -26.28
CA ALA A 127 -8.55 4.22 -26.06
C ALA A 127 -8.13 4.66 -24.65
N PRO A 128 -7.75 5.93 -24.46
CA PRO A 128 -7.54 6.49 -23.13
C PRO A 128 -8.83 6.45 -22.32
N ILE A 129 -8.75 5.92 -21.11
CA ILE A 129 -9.88 5.74 -20.20
C ILE A 129 -9.77 6.75 -19.07
N PHE A 130 -10.83 7.51 -18.84
CA PHE A 130 -10.87 8.54 -17.81
C PHE A 130 -11.55 8.01 -16.55
N ALA A 131 -11.02 8.39 -15.38
CA ALA A 131 -11.58 7.95 -14.10
C ALA A 131 -13.04 8.39 -13.90
N LEU A 132 -13.41 9.56 -14.45
CA LEU A 132 -14.76 10.12 -14.35
C LEU A 132 -15.82 9.29 -15.09
N ASP A 133 -15.42 8.47 -16.07
CA ASP A 133 -16.36 7.68 -16.87
C ASP A 133 -17.02 6.55 -16.05
N PHE A 134 -16.30 6.03 -15.05
CA PHE A 134 -16.78 5.00 -14.14
C PHE A 134 -17.62 5.54 -12.99
N LEU A 135 -17.67 6.87 -12.80
CA LEU A 135 -18.48 7.47 -11.76
C LEU A 135 -19.93 7.62 -12.21
N HIS A 136 -20.83 7.56 -11.24
CA HIS A 136 -22.24 7.87 -11.44
C HIS A 136 -22.38 9.29 -12.04
N PRO A 137 -23.28 9.52 -13.01
CA PRO A 137 -23.36 10.80 -13.74
C PRO A 137 -23.50 12.04 -12.85
N GLU A 138 -24.24 11.93 -11.75
CA GLU A 138 -24.42 13.02 -10.77
C GLU A 138 -23.14 13.40 -10.03
N ASP A 139 -22.21 12.46 -9.87
CA ASP A 139 -20.98 12.66 -9.10
C ASP A 139 -19.85 13.21 -9.97
N ARG A 140 -20.00 13.22 -11.31
CA ARG A 140 -18.94 13.63 -12.25
C ARG A 140 -18.50 15.08 -12.07
N ILE A 141 -19.44 16.00 -11.88
CA ILE A 141 -19.15 17.43 -11.69
C ILE A 141 -18.36 17.64 -10.39
N TYR A 142 -18.79 16.99 -9.31
CA TYR A 142 -18.11 17.05 -8.02
C TYR A 142 -16.71 16.42 -8.10
N ALA A 143 -16.59 15.26 -8.76
CA ALA A 143 -15.31 14.57 -8.94
C ALA A 143 -14.31 15.36 -9.78
N GLU A 144 -14.78 16.09 -10.81
CA GLU A 144 -13.92 16.97 -11.61
C GLU A 144 -13.36 18.13 -10.77
N ALA A 145 -14.18 18.76 -9.94
CA ALA A 145 -13.74 19.79 -9.01
C ALA A 145 -12.73 19.24 -7.98
N VAL A 146 -12.96 18.03 -7.48
CA VAL A 146 -12.04 17.32 -6.57
C VAL A 146 -10.70 17.04 -7.24
N LEU A 147 -10.70 16.57 -8.49
CA LEU A 147 -9.47 16.30 -9.24
C LEU A 147 -8.68 17.59 -9.47
N GLU A 148 -9.36 18.70 -9.72
CA GLU A 148 -8.73 20.01 -9.86
C GLU A 148 -8.13 20.52 -8.54
N ASP A 149 -8.84 20.33 -7.42
CA ASP A 149 -8.36 20.64 -6.06
C ASP A 149 -7.09 19.84 -5.74
N LEU A 150 -7.08 18.52 -6.00
CA LEU A 150 -5.90 17.67 -5.82
C LEU A 150 -4.71 18.15 -6.67
N ARG A 151 -4.94 18.59 -7.92
CA ARG A 151 -3.87 19.15 -8.77
C ARG A 151 -3.26 20.41 -8.18
N ARG A 152 -4.08 21.29 -7.59
CA ARG A 152 -3.64 22.56 -6.98
C ARG A 152 -2.92 22.38 -5.64
N HIS A 153 -3.13 21.25 -4.96
CA HIS A 153 -2.56 20.99 -3.64
C HIS A 153 -1.67 19.73 -3.63
N PRO A 154 -0.38 19.86 -3.98
CA PRO A 154 0.58 18.76 -3.89
C PRO A 154 0.65 18.19 -2.47
N GLU A 155 0.84 16.87 -2.37
CA GLU A 155 1.09 16.13 -1.11
C GLU A 155 -0.08 16.02 -0.10
N ALA A 156 -1.16 16.78 -0.24
CA ALA A 156 -2.33 16.62 0.61
C ALA A 156 -3.03 15.28 0.32
N VAL A 157 -3.28 14.49 1.37
CA VAL A 157 -4.19 13.34 1.31
C VAL A 157 -5.58 13.85 1.67
N ARG A 158 -6.52 13.69 0.75
CA ARG A 158 -7.92 14.07 0.97
C ARG A 158 -8.83 12.88 0.72
N GLU A 159 -9.88 12.83 1.52
CA GLU A 159 -10.88 11.77 1.52
C GLU A 159 -12.18 12.27 0.88
N TYR A 160 -12.74 11.47 0.00
CA TYR A 160 -13.97 11.75 -0.72
C TYR A 160 -14.83 10.49 -0.82
N SER A 161 -16.14 10.66 -0.94
CA SER A 161 -17.08 9.56 -1.18
C SER A 161 -17.76 9.75 -2.53
N PHE A 162 -17.83 8.68 -3.31
CA PHE A 162 -18.44 8.68 -4.64
C PHE A 162 -19.25 7.40 -4.87
N ARG A 163 -20.19 7.48 -5.81
CA ARG A 163 -20.87 6.34 -6.40
C ARG A 163 -20.15 5.93 -7.68
N LEU A 164 -19.66 4.70 -7.69
CA LEU A 164 -18.95 4.12 -8.81
C LEU A 164 -19.84 3.05 -9.47
N LEU A 165 -19.81 2.99 -10.80
CA LEU A 165 -20.53 2.00 -11.58
C LEU A 165 -19.59 0.84 -11.90
N ASP A 166 -20.01 -0.38 -11.58
CA ASP A 166 -19.27 -1.60 -11.92
C ASP A 166 -19.59 -2.09 -13.34
N ALA A 167 -18.95 -3.17 -13.79
CA ALA A 167 -19.12 -3.72 -15.14
C ALA A 167 -20.56 -4.19 -15.45
N TRP A 168 -21.37 -4.43 -14.42
CA TRP A 168 -22.76 -4.84 -14.55
C TRP A 168 -23.72 -3.64 -14.40
N GLY A 169 -23.19 -2.43 -14.24
CA GLY A 169 -23.97 -1.21 -14.03
C GLY A 169 -24.52 -1.06 -12.62
N GLN A 170 -24.06 -1.87 -11.65
CA GLN A 170 -24.47 -1.70 -10.26
C GLN A 170 -23.72 -0.53 -9.63
N VAL A 171 -24.41 0.18 -8.75
CA VAL A 171 -23.84 1.31 -8.01
C VAL A 171 -23.13 0.78 -6.77
N ARG A 172 -21.84 1.06 -6.66
CA ARG A 172 -21.01 0.79 -5.49
C ARG A 172 -20.66 2.08 -4.78
N GLN A 173 -20.87 2.11 -3.47
CA GLN A 173 -20.44 3.20 -2.61
C GLN A 173 -18.95 3.02 -2.34
N VAL A 174 -18.15 4.00 -2.78
CA VAL A 174 -16.70 3.94 -2.63
C VAL A 174 -16.16 5.16 -1.90
N ARG A 175 -15.17 4.89 -1.06
CA ARG A 175 -14.36 5.91 -0.38
C ARG A 175 -13.02 6.03 -1.07
N VAL A 176 -12.62 7.25 -1.41
CA VAL A 176 -11.45 7.55 -2.23
C VAL A 176 -10.50 8.45 -1.46
N TRP A 177 -9.26 8.00 -1.27
CA TRP A 177 -8.15 8.82 -0.82
C TRP A 177 -7.28 9.21 -2.00
N GLY A 178 -7.24 10.50 -2.32
CA GLY A 178 -6.41 11.04 -3.38
C GLY A 178 -5.14 11.67 -2.84
N ARG A 179 -4.01 11.40 -3.50
CA ARG A 179 -2.73 12.09 -3.27
C ARG A 179 -2.10 12.49 -4.59
N ASN A 180 -1.77 13.76 -4.71
CA ASN A 180 -1.07 14.29 -5.87
C ASN A 180 0.45 14.05 -5.73
N LEU A 181 1.01 13.23 -6.63
CA LEU A 181 2.43 12.91 -6.77
C LEU A 181 2.96 13.30 -8.17
N LEU A 182 2.33 14.26 -8.86
CA LEU A 182 2.79 14.74 -10.16
C LEU A 182 4.21 15.34 -10.10
N GLY A 183 4.62 15.86 -8.93
CA GLY A 183 5.96 16.37 -8.70
C GLY A 183 7.00 15.30 -8.31
N ASP A 184 6.58 14.06 -8.06
CA ASP A 184 7.49 12.96 -7.70
C ASP A 184 8.00 12.27 -8.98
N PRO A 185 9.31 12.31 -9.27
CA PRO A 185 9.88 11.70 -10.48
C PRO A 185 9.75 10.16 -10.53
N ALA A 186 9.39 9.50 -9.43
CA ALA A 186 9.15 8.06 -9.42
C ALA A 186 7.72 7.67 -9.86
N MET A 187 6.76 8.59 -9.80
CA MET A 187 5.33 8.30 -10.06
C MET A 187 4.72 9.19 -11.15
N GLU A 188 5.00 10.50 -11.14
CA GLU A 188 4.49 11.48 -12.10
C GLU A 188 2.96 11.41 -12.31
N GLY A 189 2.19 11.19 -11.24
CA GLY A 189 0.75 10.96 -11.32
C GLY A 189 -0.02 11.25 -10.02
N ILE A 190 -1.35 11.19 -10.09
CA ILE A 190 -2.24 11.28 -8.94
C ILE A 190 -2.65 9.87 -8.53
N VAL A 191 -2.32 9.47 -7.32
CA VAL A 191 -2.65 8.14 -6.78
C VAL A 191 -3.99 8.22 -6.05
N LEU A 192 -4.91 7.34 -6.41
CA LEU A 192 -6.21 7.19 -5.79
C LEU A 192 -6.29 5.79 -5.16
N ASN A 193 -6.45 5.74 -3.84
CA ASN A 193 -6.84 4.52 -3.15
C ASN A 193 -8.36 4.52 -3.00
N VAL A 194 -9.02 3.48 -3.49
CA VAL A 194 -10.48 3.36 -3.53
C VAL A 194 -10.89 2.14 -2.73
N ARG A 195 -11.73 2.33 -1.73
CA ARG A 195 -12.28 1.26 -0.91
C ARG A 195 -13.76 1.13 -1.17
N ASP A 196 -14.21 -0.07 -1.51
CA ASP A 196 -15.62 -0.41 -1.59
C ASP A 196 -16.21 -0.54 -0.16
N GLU A 197 -17.24 0.25 0.12
CA GLU A 197 -17.98 0.24 1.39
C GLU A 197 -19.41 -0.32 1.21
N SER A 198 -19.76 -0.79 0.01
CA SER A 198 -21.12 -1.27 -0.31
C SER A 198 -21.53 -2.46 0.55
N GLU A 199 -20.68 -3.49 0.69
CA GLU A 199 -20.97 -4.66 1.53
C GLU A 199 -21.22 -4.28 2.99
N LEU A 200 -20.44 -3.32 3.52
CA LEU A 200 -20.57 -2.88 4.90
C LEU A 200 -21.88 -2.13 5.12
N GLU A 201 -22.26 -1.27 4.17
CA GLU A 201 -23.52 -0.54 4.20
C GLU A 201 -24.73 -1.47 4.02
N GLU A 202 -24.64 -2.46 3.13
CA GLU A 202 -25.69 -3.49 2.99
C GLU A 202 -25.86 -4.31 4.26
N GLU A 203 -24.77 -4.75 4.88
CA GLU A 203 -24.82 -5.50 6.13
C GLU A 203 -25.39 -4.65 7.27
N ARG A 204 -24.98 -3.37 7.37
CA ARG A 204 -25.56 -2.41 8.33
C ARG A 204 -27.05 -2.21 8.11
N ALA A 205 -27.46 -1.95 6.87
CA ALA A 205 -28.87 -1.76 6.52
C ALA A 205 -29.69 -3.02 6.80
N ARG A 206 -29.13 -4.21 6.54
CA ARG A 206 -29.76 -5.50 6.86
C ARG A 206 -29.93 -5.67 8.36
N LEU A 207 -28.89 -5.42 9.15
CA LEU A 207 -28.97 -5.50 10.61
C LEU A 207 -29.97 -4.50 11.18
N GLN A 208 -29.96 -3.26 10.70
CA GLN A 208 -30.95 -2.24 11.07
C GLN A 208 -32.37 -2.69 10.72
N GLY A 209 -32.60 -3.19 9.50
CA GLY A 209 -33.90 -3.71 9.08
C GLY A 209 -34.38 -4.89 9.92
N LEU A 210 -33.48 -5.82 10.29
CA LEU A 210 -33.80 -6.90 11.21
C LEU A 210 -34.15 -6.38 12.61
N LEU A 211 -33.36 -5.44 13.13
CA LEU A 211 -33.63 -4.81 14.42
C LEU A 211 -34.96 -4.08 14.41
N GLU A 212 -35.32 -3.39 13.32
CA GLU A 212 -36.58 -2.68 13.10
C GLU A 212 -37.80 -3.61 12.93
N ALA A 213 -37.60 -4.81 12.40
CA ALA A 213 -38.64 -5.81 12.22
C ALA A 213 -38.95 -6.62 13.50
N LEU A 214 -38.11 -6.54 14.53
CA LEU A 214 -38.38 -7.23 15.79
C LEU A 214 -39.59 -6.61 16.50
N PRO A 215 -40.55 -7.41 16.99
CA PRO A 215 -41.75 -6.93 17.66
C PRO A 215 -41.51 -6.39 19.09
N GLY A 216 -40.27 -6.41 19.59
CA GLY A 216 -39.91 -5.99 20.94
C GLY A 216 -38.78 -4.95 20.98
N ARG A 217 -38.50 -4.42 22.17
CA ARG A 217 -37.37 -3.49 22.38
C ARG A 217 -36.08 -4.29 22.55
N VAL A 218 -35.12 -4.05 21.66
CA VAL A 218 -33.71 -4.44 21.86
C VAL A 218 -32.97 -3.29 22.52
N PHE A 219 -32.21 -3.58 23.56
CA PHE A 219 -31.27 -2.64 24.18
C PHE A 219 -29.99 -3.36 24.58
N GLN A 220 -28.90 -2.62 24.63
CA GLN A 220 -27.63 -3.07 25.17
C GLN A 220 -27.22 -2.09 26.25
N ALA A 221 -26.85 -2.60 27.42
CA ALA A 221 -26.33 -1.81 28.52
C ALA A 221 -25.08 -2.49 29.09
N ARG A 222 -24.20 -1.72 29.72
CA ARG A 222 -23.01 -2.25 30.40
C ARG A 222 -23.10 -1.95 31.88
N VAL A 223 -23.33 -2.93 32.73
CA VAL A 223 -23.29 -2.73 34.20
C VAL A 223 -21.85 -2.96 34.68
N PRO A 224 -21.15 -1.92 35.18
CA PRO A 224 -19.89 -2.12 35.88
C PRO A 224 -20.11 -2.91 37.17
N GLU A 225 -19.17 -3.78 37.53
CA GLU A 225 -19.24 -4.58 38.75
C GLU A 225 -19.26 -3.67 39.99
N GLY A 226 -20.29 -3.80 40.82
CA GLY A 226 -20.51 -2.94 42.00
C GLY A 226 -21.16 -1.57 41.72
N ALA A 227 -21.57 -1.30 40.48
CA ALA A 227 -22.40 -0.14 40.17
C ALA A 227 -23.88 -0.47 40.38
N ASP A 228 -24.63 0.52 40.84
CA ASP A 228 -26.09 0.42 40.99
C ASP A 228 -26.74 0.10 39.63
N PRO A 229 -27.57 -0.95 39.52
CA PRO A 229 -28.36 -1.29 38.33
C PRO A 229 -29.19 -0.12 37.80
N ALA A 230 -29.50 0.86 38.64
CA ALA A 230 -30.11 2.13 38.25
C ALA A 230 -29.32 2.87 37.18
N TRP A 231 -27.99 2.79 37.26
CA TRP A 231 -27.05 3.51 36.43
C TRP A 231 -26.60 2.72 35.21
N LEU A 232 -27.49 1.90 34.63
CA LEU A 232 -27.29 1.21 33.35
C LEU A 232 -26.91 2.23 32.25
N PRO A 233 -25.63 2.34 31.85
CA PRO A 233 -25.27 3.12 30.69
C PRO A 233 -25.76 2.35 29.47
N LEU A 234 -26.86 2.83 28.90
CA LEU A 234 -27.43 2.28 27.68
C LEU A 234 -26.45 2.54 26.53
N LEU A 235 -25.82 1.48 26.04
CA LEU A 235 -24.92 1.53 24.88
C LEU A 235 -25.70 1.60 23.56
N TYR A 236 -26.88 0.98 23.53
CA TYR A 236 -27.77 0.98 22.39
C TYR A 236 -29.22 0.78 22.84
N ALA A 237 -30.16 1.44 22.18
CA ALA A 237 -31.57 1.07 22.22
C ALA A 237 -32.21 1.22 20.85
N SER A 238 -32.98 0.20 20.50
CA SER A 238 -33.81 0.19 19.30
C SER A 238 -34.86 1.31 19.34
N PRO A 239 -35.12 1.98 18.20
CA PRO A 239 -36.14 3.03 18.10
C PRO A 239 -37.57 2.55 18.40
N GLN A 240 -37.88 1.25 18.21
CA GLN A 240 -39.22 0.73 18.52
C GLN A 240 -39.55 0.79 20.01
N GLY A 241 -38.54 0.90 20.88
CA GLY A 241 -38.76 1.11 22.32
C GLY A 241 -39.68 2.30 22.59
N GLU A 242 -39.58 3.37 21.81
CA GLU A 242 -40.43 4.56 21.96
C GLU A 242 -41.88 4.27 21.58
N ARG A 243 -42.12 3.54 20.49
CA ARG A 243 -43.48 3.16 20.08
C ARG A 243 -44.15 2.21 21.09
N LEU A 244 -43.37 1.31 21.69
CA LEU A 244 -43.86 0.30 22.63
C LEU A 244 -44.09 0.88 24.04
N LEU A 245 -43.18 1.75 24.51
CA LEU A 245 -43.13 2.22 25.89
C LEU A 245 -43.61 3.68 26.05
N GLY A 246 -43.73 4.43 24.95
CA GLY A 246 -44.24 5.81 24.93
C GLY A 246 -43.23 6.88 25.31
N TYR A 247 -41.95 6.57 25.38
CA TYR A 247 -40.87 7.53 25.70
C TYR A 247 -39.59 7.21 24.94
N ALA A 248 -38.83 8.24 24.60
CA ALA A 248 -37.62 8.08 23.78
C ALA A 248 -36.48 7.43 24.59
N PRO A 249 -35.66 6.55 23.98
CA PRO A 249 -34.54 5.94 24.68
C PRO A 249 -33.52 6.95 25.22
N GLN A 250 -33.38 8.12 24.59
CA GLN A 250 -32.50 9.19 25.05
C GLN A 250 -32.96 9.83 26.37
N GLU A 251 -34.26 9.81 26.69
CA GLU A 251 -34.78 10.33 27.96
C GLU A 251 -34.33 9.46 29.14
N LEU A 252 -34.36 8.13 28.98
CA LEU A 252 -33.83 7.19 29.97
C LEU A 252 -32.31 7.28 30.13
N ALA A 253 -31.59 7.69 29.07
CA ALA A 253 -30.13 7.84 29.13
C ALA A 253 -29.70 9.12 29.88
N GLN A 254 -30.59 10.11 30.01
CA GLN A 254 -30.33 11.37 30.71
C GLN A 254 -30.77 11.33 32.17
N ASP A 255 -31.84 10.61 32.48
CA ASP A 255 -32.38 10.42 33.83
C ASP A 255 -32.59 8.92 34.13
N PRO A 256 -31.65 8.28 34.84
CA PRO A 256 -31.73 6.86 35.16
C PRO A 256 -32.83 6.52 36.19
N GLU A 257 -33.20 7.46 37.08
CA GLU A 257 -34.33 7.26 38.01
C GLU A 257 -35.68 7.23 37.28
N ALA A 258 -35.75 7.85 36.11
CA ALA A 258 -36.92 7.78 35.24
C ALA A 258 -37.28 6.32 34.92
N PHE A 259 -36.30 5.40 34.84
CA PHE A 259 -36.57 3.98 34.63
C PHE A 259 -37.46 3.39 35.73
N TYR A 260 -37.05 3.50 37.01
CA TYR A 260 -37.83 2.96 38.13
C TYR A 260 -39.17 3.66 38.31
N SER A 261 -39.26 4.94 37.95
CA SER A 261 -40.52 5.68 37.98
C SER A 261 -41.57 5.07 37.03
N LYS A 262 -41.14 4.46 35.92
CA LYS A 262 -41.99 3.83 34.90
C LYS A 262 -42.24 2.34 35.17
N VAL A 263 -41.50 1.71 36.09
CA VAL A 263 -41.77 0.35 36.56
C VAL A 263 -42.99 0.37 37.49
N HIS A 264 -43.87 -0.64 37.35
CA HIS A 264 -45.07 -0.78 38.15
C HIS A 264 -44.73 -0.79 39.66
N PRO A 265 -45.48 -0.09 40.53
CA PRO A 265 -45.14 0.09 41.95
C PRO A 265 -44.86 -1.20 42.71
N GLU A 266 -45.57 -2.28 42.36
CA GLU A 266 -45.43 -3.61 43.00
C GLU A 266 -44.13 -4.33 42.62
N ASP A 267 -43.49 -3.93 41.51
CA ASP A 267 -42.28 -4.57 40.97
C ASP A 267 -41.02 -3.72 41.19
N ARG A 268 -41.15 -2.48 41.69
CA ARG A 268 -40.01 -1.58 41.95
C ARG A 268 -39.02 -2.14 42.95
N GLY A 269 -39.50 -2.81 44.01
CA GLY A 269 -38.64 -3.41 45.03
C GLY A 269 -37.81 -4.57 44.50
N LYS A 270 -38.35 -5.37 43.57
CA LYS A 270 -37.63 -6.48 42.93
C LYS A 270 -36.57 -5.99 41.95
N ALA A 271 -36.84 -4.88 41.26
CA ALA A 271 -35.92 -4.29 40.28
C ALA A 271 -34.71 -3.55 40.92
N GLN A 272 -34.75 -3.28 42.23
CA GLN A 272 -33.67 -2.63 42.99
C GLN A 272 -32.78 -3.63 43.76
N GLU A 273 -33.19 -4.90 43.89
CA GLU A 273 -32.49 -5.92 44.68
C GLU A 273 -31.61 -6.88 43.85
N GLU A 274 -31.64 -6.82 42.52
CA GLU A 274 -30.79 -7.60 41.59
C GLU A 274 -29.72 -6.76 40.90
#